data_AF-A0A699T1A9-F1
#
_entry.id   AF-A0A699T1A9-F1
#
_cell.length_a   1.000
_cell.length_b   1.000
_cell.length_c   1.000
_cell.angle_alpha   90.00
_cell.angle_beta   90.00
_cell.angle_gamma   90.00
#
_symmetry.space_group_name_H-M   'P 1'
#
loop_
_entity.id
_entity.type
_entity.pdbx_description
1 polymer ?
#
loop_
_entity_poly.entity_id
_entity_poly.type
_entity_poly.pdbx_seq_one_letter_code
_entity_poly.pdbx_strand_id
1 'polypeptide(L)'
;VSEYRWMKDHPLEQVRGNLSRPVQTRRQLATDPEMCMYALTVSTAEPKSIKEAMTDSAWIEAMQEELHQFDRLQIWELVDKPFGKSIIRLKWLWINKKDED
;
A
#
# COMPACT_ATOMS: atom_id res chain seq x y z
N VAL A 1 16.36 -11.53 -25.74
CA VAL A 1 16.95 -11.20 -24.43
C VAL A 1 17.21 -9.70 -24.44
N SER A 2 16.28 -8.91 -23.90
CA SER A 2 16.44 -7.45 -23.83
C SER A 2 17.12 -7.12 -22.51
N GLU A 3 18.36 -6.64 -22.57
CA GLU A 3 19.08 -6.17 -21.39
C GLU A 3 18.38 -4.92 -20.84
N TYR A 4 17.91 -5.02 -19.60
CA TYR A 4 17.28 -3.93 -18.87
C TYR A 4 18.29 -2.76 -18.76
N ARG A 5 17.91 -1.60 -19.29
CA ARG A 5 18.70 -0.36 -19.19
C ARG A 5 18.48 0.24 -17.79
N TRP A 6 19.29 -0.18 -16.83
CA TRP A 6 19.16 0.19 -15.42
C TRP A 6 19.43 1.69 -15.16
N MET A 7 18.56 2.33 -14.37
CA MET A 7 18.79 3.67 -13.83
C MET A 7 19.64 3.56 -12.57
N LYS A 8 20.74 4.31 -12.49
CA LYS A 8 21.69 4.29 -11.35
C LYS A 8 21.05 4.63 -10.00
N ASP A 9 19.86 5.22 -10.02
CA ASP A 9 19.20 5.82 -8.86
C ASP A 9 18.22 4.87 -8.15
N HIS A 10 18.09 3.61 -8.59
CA HIS A 10 17.16 2.65 -7.99
C HIS A 10 17.82 1.28 -7.73
N PRO A 11 18.46 1.09 -6.56
CA PRO A 11 19.11 -0.18 -6.21
C PRO A 11 18.16 -1.38 -6.23
N LEU A 12 18.69 -2.55 -6.58
CA LEU A 12 17.92 -3.78 -6.76
C LEU A 12 17.33 -4.29 -5.45
N GLU A 13 17.99 -4.02 -4.31
CA GLU A 13 17.48 -4.38 -2.99
C GLU A 13 16.16 -3.66 -2.65
N GLN A 14 15.86 -2.53 -3.31
CA GLN A 14 14.61 -1.79 -3.14
C GLN A 14 13.48 -2.27 -4.05
N VAL A 15 13.76 -3.13 -5.02
CA VAL A 15 12.75 -3.63 -5.95
C VAL A 15 11.93 -4.72 -5.26
N ARG A 16 10.70 -4.39 -4.87
CA ARG A 16 9.74 -5.39 -4.36
C ARG A 16 9.10 -6.12 -5.55
N GLY A 17 9.48 -7.38 -5.75
CA GLY A 17 8.91 -8.26 -6.76
C GLY A 17 9.96 -9.15 -7.43
N ASN A 18 9.53 -10.23 -8.09
CA ASN A 18 10.44 -11.10 -8.80
C ASN A 18 10.90 -10.45 -10.12
N LEU A 19 12.19 -10.12 -10.21
CA LEU A 19 12.82 -9.52 -11.39
C LEU A 19 12.77 -10.43 -12.64
N SER A 20 12.60 -11.74 -12.47
CA SER A 20 12.46 -12.69 -13.58
C SER A 20 11.03 -12.78 -14.11
N ARG A 21 10.04 -12.22 -13.40
CA ARG A 21 8.67 -12.16 -13.91
C ARG A 21 8.60 -11.10 -15.01
N PRO A 22 7.99 -11.40 -16.17
CA PRO A 22 7.73 -10.38 -17.18
C PRO A 22 6.81 -9.30 -16.60
N VAL A 23 6.81 -8.11 -17.22
CA VAL A 23 5.87 -7.05 -16.85
C VAL A 23 4.44 -7.57 -17.04
N GLN A 24 3.74 -7.78 -15.94
CA GLN A 24 2.35 -8.22 -15.95
C GLN A 24 1.45 -7.01 -15.76
N THR A 25 0.46 -6.89 -16.63
CA THR A 25 -0.61 -5.91 -16.44
C THR A 25 -1.66 -6.47 -15.47
N ARG A 26 -2.34 -5.60 -14.71
CA ARG A 26 -3.38 -6.01 -13.75
C ARG A 26 -4.44 -6.93 -14.37
N ARG A 27 -4.77 -6.72 -15.66
CA ARG A 27 -5.69 -7.57 -16.44
C ARG A 27 -5.17 -8.99 -16.66
N GLN A 28 -3.86 -9.17 -16.89
CA GLN A 28 -3.23 -10.49 -17.00
C GLN A 28 -3.14 -11.19 -15.66
N LEU A 29 -3.03 -10.41 -14.58
CA LEU A 29 -3.03 -10.95 -13.22
C LEU A 29 -4.43 -11.41 -12.79
N ALA A 30 -5.53 -10.99 -13.41
CA ALA A 30 -6.88 -11.45 -13.02
C ALA A 30 -7.09 -12.98 -13.15
N THR A 31 -6.24 -13.66 -13.92
CA THR A 31 -6.21 -15.13 -14.08
C THR A 31 -5.21 -15.81 -13.15
N ASP A 32 -4.41 -15.03 -12.42
CA ASP A 32 -3.40 -15.49 -11.48
C ASP A 32 -4.05 -15.84 -10.13
N PRO A 33 -3.83 -17.05 -9.59
CA PRO A 33 -4.29 -17.43 -8.25
C PRO A 33 -3.88 -16.42 -7.16
N GLU A 34 -2.73 -15.75 -7.28
CA GLU A 34 -2.29 -14.71 -6.34
C GLU A 34 -3.20 -13.47 -6.36
N MET A 35 -3.71 -13.06 -7.52
CA MET A 35 -4.70 -11.97 -7.58
C MET A 35 -6.08 -12.38 -7.14
N CYS A 36 -6.44 -13.65 -7.35
CA CYS A 36 -7.68 -14.19 -6.80
C CYS A 36 -7.62 -14.13 -5.26
N MET A 37 -6.46 -14.46 -4.66
CA MET A 37 -6.23 -14.21 -3.23
C MET A 37 -6.24 -12.72 -2.90
N TYR A 38 -5.61 -11.85 -3.70
CA TYR A 38 -5.66 -10.40 -3.48
C TYR A 38 -7.09 -9.85 -3.47
N ALA A 39 -7.94 -10.28 -4.41
CA ALA A 39 -9.36 -9.91 -4.47
C ALA A 39 -10.17 -10.47 -3.28
N LEU A 40 -9.72 -11.59 -2.70
CA LEU A 40 -10.30 -12.17 -1.48
C LEU A 40 -9.78 -11.50 -0.20
N THR A 41 -8.57 -10.91 -0.21
CA THR A 41 -7.97 -10.19 0.92
C THR A 41 -8.28 -8.70 0.92
N VAL A 42 -8.60 -8.11 -0.23
CA VAL A 42 -9.19 -6.77 -0.27
C VAL A 42 -10.53 -6.87 0.42
N SER A 43 -10.67 -6.19 1.57
CA SER A 43 -11.89 -6.18 2.34
C SER A 43 -13.07 -5.90 1.40
N THR A 44 -14.00 -6.85 1.34
CA THR A 44 -15.22 -6.76 0.54
C THR A 44 -16.10 -5.59 0.99
N ALA A 45 -15.92 -5.13 2.23
CA ALA A 45 -16.56 -3.95 2.79
C ALA A 45 -15.55 -2.82 3.01
N GLU A 46 -15.76 -1.70 2.34
CA GLU A 46 -15.05 -0.45 2.63
C GLU A 46 -15.60 0.14 3.95
N PRO A 47 -14.75 0.36 4.96
CA PRO A 47 -15.19 0.89 6.25
C PRO A 47 -15.59 2.35 6.06
N LYS A 48 -16.79 2.71 6.56
CA LYS A 48 -17.33 4.06 6.44
C LYS A 48 -16.89 4.95 7.60
N SER A 49 -16.35 4.35 8.66
CA SER A 49 -15.85 5.06 9.83
C SER A 49 -14.56 4.44 10.37
N ILE A 50 -13.78 5.25 11.10
CA ILE A 50 -12.57 4.79 11.81
C ILE A 50 -12.90 3.62 12.75
N LYS A 51 -14.05 3.68 13.43
CA LYS A 51 -14.45 2.62 14.36
C LYS A 51 -14.67 1.29 13.64
N GLU A 52 -15.30 1.30 12.47
CA GLU A 52 -15.48 0.10 11.65
C GLU A 52 -14.14 -0.45 11.15
N ALA A 53 -13.25 0.42 10.68
CA ALA A 53 -11.91 0.02 10.25
C ALA A 53 -11.11 -0.60 11.40
N MET A 54 -11.24 -0.07 12.62
CA MET A 54 -10.57 -0.60 13.82
C MET A 54 -11.15 -1.92 14.33
N THR A 55 -12.31 -2.36 13.83
CA THR A 55 -12.87 -3.68 14.19
C THR A 55 -12.48 -4.78 13.23
N ASP A 56 -11.90 -4.44 12.08
CA ASP A 56 -11.49 -5.38 11.05
C ASP A 56 -9.98 -5.57 11.09
N SER A 57 -9.56 -6.81 11.34
CA SER A 57 -8.13 -7.17 11.44
C SER A 57 -7.37 -6.90 10.15
N ALA A 58 -7.98 -7.14 8.98
CA ALA A 58 -7.32 -6.92 7.69
C ALA A 58 -7.02 -5.43 7.47
N TRP A 59 -7.94 -4.55 7.88
CA TRP A 59 -7.72 -3.10 7.83
C TRP A 59 -6.64 -2.63 8.81
N ILE A 60 -6.62 -3.18 10.02
CA ILE A 60 -5.59 -2.88 11.01
C ILE A 60 -4.20 -3.29 10.50
N GLU A 61 -4.07 -4.52 9.99
CA GLU A 61 -2.83 -5.03 9.42
C GLU A 61 -2.35 -4.15 8.25
N ALA A 62 -3.24 -3.82 7.31
CA ALA A 62 -2.90 -2.95 6.18
C ALA A 62 -2.44 -1.55 6.62
N MET A 63 -3.09 -0.95 7.63
CA MET A 63 -2.66 0.34 8.19
C MET A 63 -1.29 0.24 8.86
N GLN A 64 -1.02 -0.84 9.59
CA GLN A 64 0.27 -1.06 10.22
C GLN A 64 1.37 -1.24 9.16
N GLU A 65 1.13 -2.02 8.11
CA GLU A 65 2.09 -2.22 7.03
C GLU A 65 2.46 -0.91 6.32
N GLU A 66 1.50 -0.03 6.05
CA GLU A 66 1.76 1.31 5.48
C GLU A 66 2.58 2.19 6.44
N LEU A 67 2.21 2.25 7.72
CA LEU A 67 2.98 2.99 8.73
C LEU A 67 4.42 2.47 8.84
N HIS A 68 4.61 1.14 8.79
CA HIS A 68 5.93 0.52 8.77
C HIS A 68 6.72 0.88 7.50
N GLN A 69 6.07 1.03 6.35
CA GLN A 69 6.73 1.50 5.13
C GLN A 69 7.20 2.96 5.28
N PHE A 70 6.42 3.82 5.91
CA PHE A 70 6.82 5.21 6.16
C PHE A 70 8.07 5.30 7.04
N ASP A 71 8.12 4.48 8.10
CA ASP A 71 9.27 4.38 9.01
C ASP A 71 10.51 3.85 8.28
N ARG A 72 10.37 2.74 7.54
CA ARG A 72 11.46 2.15 6.74
C ARG A 72 12.05 3.10 5.70
N LEU A 73 11.21 3.93 5.09
CA LEU A 73 11.62 4.91 4.09
C LEU A 73 12.05 6.24 4.71
N GLN A 74 11.93 6.40 6.03
CA GLN A 74 12.25 7.63 6.77
C GLN A 74 11.56 8.88 6.19
N ILE A 75 10.35 8.71 5.66
CA ILE A 75 9.63 9.80 5.01
C ILE A 75 8.84 10.67 6.01
N TRP A 76 8.47 10.11 7.16
CA TRP A 76 7.68 10.78 8.19
C TRP A 76 8.29 10.50 9.57
N GLU A 77 8.42 11.55 10.38
CA GLU A 77 8.82 11.45 11.79
C GLU A 77 7.59 11.74 12.67
N LEU A 78 7.30 10.85 13.61
CA LEU A 78 6.27 11.09 14.61
C LEU A 78 6.81 12.04 15.67
N VAL A 79 6.36 13.30 15.61
CA VAL A 79 6.74 14.34 16.58
C VAL A 79 5.58 14.69 17.50
N ASP A 80 5.94 14.99 18.76
CA ASP A 80 4.98 15.50 19.74
C ASP A 80 4.33 16.80 19.26
N LYS A 81 3.08 17.00 19.66
CA LYS A 81 2.34 18.21 19.30
C LYS A 81 3.08 19.46 19.82
N PRO A 82 3.52 20.37 18.94
CA PRO A 82 4.18 21.59 19.38
C PRO A 82 3.21 22.52 20.13
N PHE A 83 3.71 23.15 21.19
CA PHE A 83 2.93 24.05 22.03
C PHE A 83 2.37 25.25 21.23
N GLY A 84 1.12 25.62 21.50
CA GLY A 84 0.46 26.76 20.86
C GLY A 84 0.07 26.57 19.39
N LYS A 85 0.32 25.39 18.78
CA LYS A 85 -0.09 25.10 17.41
C LYS A 85 -1.35 24.24 17.36
N SER A 86 -2.20 24.53 16.39
CA SER A 86 -3.34 23.68 16.03
C SER A 86 -2.85 22.49 15.21
N ILE A 87 -3.29 21.29 15.59
CA ILE A 87 -3.05 20.10 14.77
C ILE A 87 -3.88 20.24 13.50
N ILE A 88 -3.23 20.17 12.34
CA ILE A 88 -3.94 19.96 11.08
C ILE A 88 -4.50 18.53 11.16
N ARG A 89 -5.82 18.42 11.26
CA ARG A 89 -6.47 17.11 11.24
C ARG A 89 -6.25 16.49 9.88
N LEU A 90 -5.49 15.40 9.83
CA LEU A 90 -5.40 14.54 8.66
C LEU A 90 -6.65 13.65 8.65
N LYS A 91 -7.38 13.70 7.54
CA LYS A 91 -8.47 12.77 7.28
C LYS A 91 -7.95 11.73 6.30
N TRP A 92 -7.64 10.55 6.81
CA TRP A 92 -7.39 9.39 5.97
C TRP A 92 -8.70 9.03 5.27
N LEU A 93 -8.59 8.67 3.99
CA LEU A 93 -9.72 8.26 3.17
C LEU A 93 -9.45 6.81 2.77
N TRP A 94 -10.21 5.90 3.35
CA TRP A 94 -10.12 4.47 3.08
C TRP A 94 -10.94 4.18 1.81
N ILE A 95 -10.28 4.15 0.67
CA ILE A 95 -10.90 3.80 -0.62
C ILE A 95 -10.13 2.62 -1.20
N ASN A 96 -10.86 1.58 -1.57
CA ASN A 96 -10.28 0.54 -2.41
C ASN A 96 -10.06 1.12 -3.81
N LYS A 97 -8.84 1.03 -4.32
CA LYS A 97 -8.56 1.37 -5.73
C LYS A 97 -9.23 0.35 -6.65
N LYS A 98 -10.44 0.68 -7.07
CA LYS A 98 -11.13 0.02 -8.19
C LYS A 98 -10.74 0.76 -9.46
N ASP A 99 -10.29 0.03 -10.48
CA ASP A 99 -10.22 0.61 -11.82
C ASP A 99 -11.65 0.67 -12.36
N GLU A 100 -12.01 1.72 -13.10
CA GLU A 100 -13.26 1.75 -13.86
C GLU A 100 -13.22 0.62 -14.91
N ASP A 101 -14.34 -0.10 -15.03
CA ASP A 101 -14.53 -1.23 -15.96
C ASP A 101 -14.34 -0.83 -17.44
#